data_AF-A0A8S2R9T7-F1
#
_entry.id   AF-A0A8S2R9T7-F1
#
_cell.length_a   1.000
_cell.length_b   1.000
_cell.length_c   1.000
_cell.angle_alpha   90.00
_cell.angle_beta   90.00
_cell.angle_gamma   90.00
#
_symmetry.space_group_name_H-M   'P 1'
#
loop_
_entity.id
_entity.type
_entity.pdbx_description
1 polymer ?
#
loop_
_entity_poly.entity_id
_entity_poly.type
_entity_poly.pdbx_seq_one_letter_code
_entity_poly.pdbx_strand_id
1 'polypeptide(L)'
;MTSRNLTSNFLEFRSRAVRDRNFHMDDRSNDDRTALIQNDDEEVVQFEKNIPPSWMDSQRRIQLQLDQVRSRMKRLQQLHDKHLTRPDFDENSSEEKEIESLTRDITTMLNGCHTSVQQLSNQANKSQVNLYDKRLASNVVQATASALQDLTIRFRKCQSTYLH
;
A
#
# COMPACT_ATOMS: atom_id res chain seq x y z
N MET A 1 6.13 -8.99 -27.78
CA MET A 1 6.01 -7.51 -27.84
C MET A 1 7.35 -6.93 -27.42
N THR A 2 7.95 -6.10 -28.28
CA THR A 2 9.25 -5.44 -27.98
C THR A 2 8.95 -4.02 -27.51
N SER A 3 9.46 -3.62 -26.35
CA SER A 3 9.36 -2.23 -25.85
C SER A 3 10.73 -1.55 -25.88
N ARG A 4 10.76 -0.26 -26.21
CA ARG A 4 11.97 0.57 -26.18
C ARG A 4 11.86 1.54 -25.01
N ASN A 5 12.82 1.49 -24.08
CA ASN A 5 12.89 2.42 -22.97
C ASN A 5 13.63 3.70 -23.40
N LEU A 6 12.95 4.85 -23.37
CA LEU A 6 13.48 6.16 -23.75
C LEU A 6 13.75 7.07 -22.55
N THR A 7 13.64 6.55 -21.32
CA THR A 7 13.75 7.35 -20.10
C THR A 7 15.11 8.02 -20.00
N SER A 8 16.20 7.35 -20.39
CA SER A 8 17.56 7.93 -20.36
C SER A 8 17.69 9.13 -21.30
N ASN A 9 17.22 9.01 -22.55
CA ASN A 9 17.24 10.10 -23.51
C ASN A 9 16.37 11.28 -23.04
N PHE A 10 15.18 10.99 -22.50
CA PHE A 10 14.31 12.02 -21.92
C PHE A 10 15.00 12.79 -20.78
N LEU A 11 15.66 12.08 -19.86
CA LEU A 11 16.40 12.71 -18.75
C LEU A 11 17.56 13.55 -19.24
N GLU A 12 18.31 13.06 -20.24
CA GLU A 12 19.39 13.81 -20.86
C GLU A 12 18.89 15.12 -21.47
N PHE A 13 17.87 15.06 -22.32
CA PHE A 13 17.27 16.24 -22.95
C PHE A 13 16.68 17.20 -21.93
N ARG A 14 16.00 16.69 -20.89
CA ARG A 14 15.49 17.54 -19.79
C ARG A 14 16.62 18.25 -19.06
N SER A 15 17.72 17.55 -18.73
CA SER A 15 18.87 18.14 -18.05
C SER A 15 19.59 19.19 -18.91
N ARG A 16 19.62 18.97 -20.23
CA ARG A 16 20.28 19.83 -21.21
C ARG A 16 19.46 21.08 -21.45
N ALA A 17 18.14 20.97 -21.57
CA ALA A 17 17.22 22.10 -21.71
C ALA A 17 17.14 23.00 -20.47
N VAL A 18 17.32 22.45 -19.26
CA VAL A 18 17.43 23.27 -18.03
C VAL A 18 18.75 24.03 -18.02
N ARG A 19 19.88 23.36 -18.33
CA ARG A 19 21.19 24.02 -18.41
C ARG A 19 21.25 25.12 -19.48
N ASP A 20 20.64 24.89 -20.64
CA ASP A 20 20.61 25.86 -21.74
C ASP A 20 19.83 27.13 -21.36
N ARG A 21 18.71 26.98 -20.64
CA ARG A 21 17.99 28.11 -20.04
C ARG A 21 18.80 28.89 -19.01
N ASN A 22 19.58 28.21 -18.18
CA ASN A 22 20.43 28.85 -17.19
C ASN A 22 21.60 29.63 -17.84
N PHE A 23 22.22 29.09 -18.90
CA PHE A 23 23.27 29.80 -19.66
C PHE A 23 22.74 31.04 -20.37
N HIS A 24 21.54 30.99 -20.94
CA HIS A 24 20.91 32.15 -21.59
C HIS A 24 20.44 33.24 -20.60
N MET A 25 20.34 32.92 -19.30
CA MET A 25 20.00 33.86 -18.24
C MET A 25 21.22 34.62 -17.70
N ASP A 26 22.40 34.01 -17.71
CA ASP A 26 23.63 34.67 -17.24
C ASP A 26 24.14 35.73 -18.23
N ASP A 27 23.99 35.53 -19.54
CA ASP A 27 24.46 36.49 -20.58
C ASP A 27 23.58 37.76 -20.69
N ARG A 28 22.37 37.75 -20.11
CA ARG A 28 21.48 38.93 -20.01
C ARG A 28 21.58 39.65 -18.66
N SER A 29 22.51 39.24 -17.77
CA SER A 29 22.42 39.58 -16.35
C SER A 29 23.04 40.90 -15.91
N ASN A 30 23.68 41.68 -16.79
CA ASN A 30 24.38 42.88 -16.32
C ASN A 30 23.70 44.24 -16.57
N ASP A 31 22.60 44.33 -17.33
CA ASP A 31 21.98 45.64 -17.62
C ASP A 31 20.48 45.72 -17.25
N ASP A 32 19.69 44.67 -17.50
CA ASP A 32 18.22 44.74 -17.30
C ASP A 32 17.69 44.22 -15.94
N ARG A 33 18.53 43.53 -15.14
CA ARG A 33 18.07 42.84 -13.91
C ARG A 33 17.87 43.74 -12.70
N THR A 34 18.44 44.94 -12.66
CA THR A 34 18.26 45.84 -11.50
C THR A 34 16.95 46.63 -11.53
N ALA A 35 16.23 46.65 -12.66
CA ALA A 35 14.98 47.40 -12.82
C ALA A 35 13.71 46.61 -12.44
N LEU A 36 13.77 45.27 -12.42
CA LEU A 36 12.59 44.39 -12.23
C LEU A 36 12.52 43.74 -10.84
N ILE A 37 13.51 43.95 -9.97
CA ILE A 37 13.55 43.37 -8.61
C ILE A 37 12.58 44.09 -7.64
N GLN A 38 11.93 45.18 -8.05
CA GLN A 38 11.13 45.99 -7.14
C GLN A 38 9.64 45.66 -7.03
N ASN A 39 9.05 44.76 -7.84
CA ASN A 39 7.58 44.61 -7.83
C ASN A 39 6.98 43.20 -8.02
N ASP A 40 7.76 42.13 -8.02
CA ASP A 40 7.15 40.79 -7.95
C ASP A 40 7.21 40.30 -6.51
N ASP A 41 6.08 40.47 -5.82
CA ASP A 41 5.65 39.57 -4.75
C ASP A 41 6.08 38.18 -5.14
N GLU A 42 6.90 37.55 -4.30
CA GLU A 42 7.34 36.18 -4.48
C GLU A 42 6.12 35.34 -4.82
N GLU A 43 5.96 35.00 -6.10
CA GLU A 43 5.06 33.96 -6.56
C GLU A 43 5.71 32.67 -6.04
N VAL A 44 5.56 32.48 -4.72
CA VAL A 44 5.74 31.22 -4.04
C VAL A 44 4.87 30.31 -4.85
N VAL A 45 5.49 29.55 -5.75
CA VAL A 45 4.90 28.36 -6.32
C VAL A 45 4.50 27.57 -5.09
N GLN A 46 3.24 27.74 -4.69
CA GLN A 46 2.59 26.89 -3.74
C GLN A 46 2.58 25.57 -4.47
N PHE A 47 3.64 24.78 -4.25
CA PHE A 47 3.50 23.36 -4.23
C PHE A 47 2.37 23.15 -3.24
N GLU A 48 1.13 23.11 -3.74
CA GLU A 48 0.01 22.52 -3.04
C GLU A 48 0.60 21.23 -2.52
N LYS A 49 0.85 21.22 -1.21
CA LYS A 49 1.56 20.14 -0.56
C LYS A 49 0.79 18.90 -0.97
N ASN A 50 1.42 18.03 -1.76
CA ASN A 50 0.89 16.73 -2.21
C ASN A 50 0.71 15.85 -0.97
N ILE A 51 -0.22 16.24 -0.11
CA ILE A 51 -0.54 15.56 1.13
C ILE A 51 -1.36 14.37 0.67
N PRO A 52 -0.87 13.14 0.91
CA PRO A 52 -1.61 11.95 0.53
C PRO A 52 -3.01 12.01 1.15
N PRO A 53 -4.06 11.63 0.39
CA PRO A 53 -5.40 11.54 0.93
C PRO A 53 -5.45 10.77 2.25
N SER A 54 -6.28 11.21 3.19
CA SER A 54 -6.39 10.61 4.53
C SER A 54 -6.76 9.12 4.52
N TRP A 55 -7.44 8.65 3.48
CA TRP A 55 -7.76 7.22 3.30
C TRP A 55 -6.50 6.38 3.03
N MET A 56 -5.40 6.97 2.57
CA MET A 56 -4.15 6.26 2.27
C MET A 56 -3.49 5.69 3.53
N ASP A 57 -3.60 6.37 4.67
CA ASP A 57 -3.07 5.86 5.95
C ASP A 57 -3.88 4.67 6.45
N SER A 58 -5.21 4.74 6.33
CA SER A 58 -6.10 3.61 6.61
C SER A 58 -5.76 2.42 5.71
N GLN A 59 -5.47 2.67 4.43
CA GLN A 59 -5.05 1.65 3.49
C GLN A 59 -3.73 0.98 3.90
N ARG A 60 -2.70 1.76 4.27
CA ARG A 60 -1.42 1.20 4.75
C ARG A 60 -1.61 0.34 5.99
N ARG A 61 -2.46 0.77 6.93
CA ARG A 61 -2.79 -0.01 8.13
C ARG A 61 -3.43 -1.35 7.77
N ILE A 62 -4.39 -1.36 6.84
CA ILE A 62 -5.04 -2.61 6.38
C ILE A 62 -4.01 -3.53 5.73
N GLN A 63 -3.12 -3.00 4.89
CA GLN A 63 -2.07 -3.80 4.26
C GLN A 63 -1.15 -4.46 5.30
N LEU A 64 -0.74 -3.72 6.33
CA LEU A 64 0.06 -4.26 7.43
C LEU A 64 -0.69 -5.40 8.16
N GLN A 65 -1.98 -5.22 8.45
CA GLN A 65 -2.80 -6.26 9.08
C GLN A 65 -2.92 -7.50 8.19
N LEU A 66 -3.13 -7.34 6.88
CA LEU A 66 -3.18 -8.45 5.93
C LEU A 66 -1.85 -9.23 5.89
N ASP A 67 -0.71 -8.54 5.93
CA ASP A 67 0.60 -9.18 5.94
C ASP A 67 0.88 -9.91 7.26
N GLN A 68 0.42 -9.36 8.39
CA GLN A 68 0.45 -10.08 9.68
C GLN A 68 -0.39 -11.36 9.64
N VAL A 69 -1.61 -11.29 9.08
CA VAL A 69 -2.46 -12.48 8.91
C VAL A 69 -1.76 -13.51 8.02
N ARG A 70 -1.15 -13.10 6.89
CA ARG A 70 -0.39 -14.00 6.02
C ARG A 70 0.75 -14.71 6.75
N SER A 71 1.50 -13.97 7.58
CA SER A 71 2.58 -14.55 8.39
C SER A 71 2.06 -15.58 9.39
N ARG A 72 0.95 -15.28 10.07
CA ARG A 72 0.32 -16.20 11.04
C ARG A 72 -0.28 -17.43 10.36
N MET A 73 -0.90 -17.27 9.18
CA MET A 73 -1.37 -18.38 8.36
C MET A 73 -0.25 -19.31 7.93
N LYS A 74 0.91 -18.77 7.54
CA LYS A 74 2.08 -19.59 7.18
C LYS A 74 2.59 -20.40 8.39
N ARG A 75 2.61 -19.80 9.57
CA ARG A 75 2.97 -20.49 10.82
C ARG A 75 1.98 -21.60 11.15
N LEU A 76 0.69 -21.33 11.01
CA LEU A 76 -0.38 -22.32 11.20
C LEU A 76 -0.22 -23.51 10.26
N GLN A 77 0.06 -23.27 8.97
CA GLN A 77 0.33 -24.32 7.99
C GLN A 77 1.51 -25.22 8.40
N GLN A 78 2.61 -24.62 8.84
CA GLN A 78 3.77 -25.38 9.31
C GLN A 78 3.45 -26.27 10.53
N LEU A 79 2.60 -25.79 11.44
CA LEU A 79 2.16 -26.58 12.59
C LEU A 79 1.23 -27.71 12.17
N HIS A 80 0.29 -27.46 11.25
CA HIS A 80 -0.58 -28.50 10.69
C HIS A 80 0.26 -29.61 10.03
N ASP A 81 1.23 -29.26 9.19
CA ASP A 81 2.11 -30.22 8.53
C ASP A 81 2.95 -31.02 9.54
N LYS A 82 3.49 -30.35 10.57
CA LYS A 82 4.25 -30.99 11.64
C LYS A 82 3.39 -31.97 12.44
N HIS A 83 2.15 -31.59 12.72
CA HIS A 83 1.20 -32.41 13.47
C HIS A 83 0.80 -33.66 12.67
N LEU A 84 0.53 -33.54 11.36
CA LEU A 84 0.19 -34.67 10.49
C LEU A 84 1.35 -35.65 10.24
N THR A 85 2.59 -35.19 10.28
CA THR A 85 3.76 -35.99 9.90
C THR A 85 4.40 -36.77 11.05
N ARG A 86 3.91 -36.60 12.30
CA ARG A 86 4.47 -37.27 13.47
C ARG A 86 3.74 -38.58 13.77
N PRO A 87 4.46 -39.70 13.99
CA PRO A 87 3.88 -40.91 14.56
C PRO A 87 3.37 -40.60 15.97
N ASP A 88 2.11 -40.95 16.21
CA ASP A 88 1.28 -40.62 17.36
C ASP A 88 1.85 -41.22 18.66
N PHE A 89 2.81 -40.56 19.30
CA PHE A 89 3.38 -41.01 20.58
C PHE A 89 3.99 -39.84 21.37
N ASP A 90 3.16 -39.26 22.23
CA ASP A 90 3.47 -38.35 23.36
C ASP A 90 3.55 -36.83 23.05
N GLU A 91 2.74 -36.04 23.78
CA GLU A 91 2.61 -34.55 23.81
C GLU A 91 1.62 -33.78 22.88
N ASN A 92 0.53 -34.39 22.39
CA ASN A 92 -0.42 -33.67 21.48
C ASN A 92 -1.12 -32.44 22.11
N SER A 93 -1.29 -32.38 23.44
CA SER A 93 -2.10 -31.32 24.08
C SER A 93 -1.51 -29.90 23.95
N SER A 94 -0.18 -29.75 23.91
CA SER A 94 0.42 -28.40 23.81
C SER A 94 0.38 -27.86 22.39
N GLU A 95 0.66 -28.70 21.39
CA GLU A 95 0.63 -28.31 19.98
C GLU A 95 -0.81 -28.05 19.50
N GLU A 96 -1.78 -28.86 19.94
CA GLU A 96 -3.21 -28.61 19.68
C GLU A 96 -3.67 -27.26 20.24
N LYS A 97 -3.26 -26.91 21.48
CA LYS A 97 -3.56 -25.59 22.07
C LYS A 97 -2.93 -24.45 21.27
N GLU A 98 -1.70 -24.62 20.77
CA GLU A 98 -1.05 -23.62 19.92
C GLU A 98 -1.81 -23.43 18.59
N ILE A 99 -2.22 -24.52 17.96
CA ILE A 99 -3.02 -24.51 16.71
C ILE A 99 -4.37 -23.82 16.94
N GLU A 100 -5.09 -24.16 18.01
CA GLU A 100 -6.36 -23.53 18.34
C GLU A 100 -6.20 -22.04 18.62
N SER A 101 -5.18 -21.65 19.40
CA SER A 101 -4.89 -20.25 19.71
C SER A 101 -4.61 -19.46 18.42
N LEU A 102 -3.74 -19.98 17.54
CA LEU A 102 -3.43 -19.33 16.27
C LEU A 102 -4.65 -19.24 15.34
N THR A 103 -5.52 -20.25 15.35
CA THR A 103 -6.75 -20.25 14.55
C THR A 103 -7.73 -19.19 15.04
N ARG A 104 -7.89 -19.04 16.36
CA ARG A 104 -8.70 -17.97 16.99
C ARG A 104 -8.11 -16.60 16.66
N ASP A 105 -6.80 -16.43 16.81
CA ASP A 105 -6.09 -15.18 16.50
C ASP A 105 -6.23 -14.78 15.02
N ILE A 106 -6.10 -15.73 14.10
CA ILE A 106 -6.29 -15.45 12.67
C ILE A 106 -7.73 -15.02 12.39
N THR A 107 -8.70 -15.66 13.03
CA THR A 107 -10.12 -15.32 12.86
C THR A 107 -10.42 -13.90 13.38
N THR A 108 -9.88 -13.53 14.55
CA THR A 108 -10.07 -12.17 15.11
C THR A 108 -9.40 -11.11 14.24
N MET A 109 -8.19 -11.37 13.73
CA MET A 109 -7.51 -10.44 12.82
C MET A 109 -8.23 -10.29 11.48
N LEU A 110 -8.77 -11.36 10.90
CA LEU A 110 -9.57 -11.30 9.66
C LEU A 110 -10.83 -10.45 9.87
N ASN A 111 -11.53 -10.62 11.00
CA ASN A 111 -12.67 -9.78 11.37
C ASN A 111 -12.25 -8.30 11.55
N GLY A 112 -11.10 -8.04 12.19
CA GLY A 112 -10.53 -6.70 12.31
C GLY A 112 -10.18 -6.07 10.96
N CYS A 113 -9.68 -6.86 10.01
CA CYS A 113 -9.45 -6.42 8.63
C CYS A 113 -10.77 -6.07 7.93
N HIS A 114 -11.81 -6.89 8.10
CA HIS A 114 -13.15 -6.59 7.56
C HIS A 114 -13.69 -5.25 8.07
N THR A 115 -13.63 -5.00 9.38
CA THR A 115 -14.04 -3.72 9.96
C THR A 115 -13.20 -2.56 9.43
N SER A 116 -11.89 -2.75 9.27
CA SER A 116 -10.99 -1.71 8.76
C SER A 116 -11.27 -1.37 7.30
N VAL A 117 -11.58 -2.37 6.45
CA VAL A 117 -11.99 -2.16 5.05
C VAL A 117 -13.34 -1.44 4.98
N GLN A 118 -14.29 -1.74 5.87
CA GLN A 118 -15.55 -0.99 5.95
C GLN A 118 -15.32 0.48 6.35
N GLN A 119 -14.44 0.74 7.31
CA GLN A 119 -14.04 2.10 7.68
C GLN A 119 -13.39 2.84 6.51
N LEU A 120 -12.50 2.18 5.76
CA LEU A 120 -11.88 2.74 4.56
C LEU A 120 -12.93 3.08 3.49
N SER A 121 -13.91 2.20 3.26
CA SER A 121 -15.02 2.46 2.32
C SER A 121 -15.84 3.68 2.75
N ASN A 122 -16.14 3.81 4.04
CA ASN A 122 -16.84 4.98 4.58
C ASN A 122 -16.02 6.27 4.44
N GLN A 123 -14.70 6.21 4.64
CA GLN A 123 -13.82 7.35 4.43
C GLN A 123 -13.72 7.74 2.95
N ALA A 124 -13.61 6.76 2.05
CA ALA A 124 -13.58 6.97 0.61
C ALA A 124 -14.86 7.68 0.11
N ASN A 125 -16.02 7.32 0.66
CA ASN A 125 -17.30 7.94 0.32
C ASN A 125 -17.47 9.37 0.86
N LYS A 126 -16.81 9.70 1.97
CA LYS A 126 -16.85 11.04 2.60
C LYS A 126 -15.84 12.03 2.03
N SER A 127 -14.83 11.57 1.28
CA SER A 127 -13.87 12.47 0.62
C SER A 127 -14.58 13.32 -0.43
N GLN A 128 -14.74 14.62 -0.14
CA GLN A 128 -15.29 15.62 -1.07
C GLN A 128 -14.21 16.22 -1.99
N VAL A 129 -12.97 15.73 -1.90
CA VAL A 129 -11.79 16.45 -2.41
C VAL A 129 -11.70 16.42 -3.94
N ASN A 130 -12.05 15.30 -4.61
CA ASN A 130 -12.02 15.20 -6.07
C ASN A 130 -12.75 13.92 -6.58
N LEU A 131 -13.41 13.97 -7.75
CA LEU A 131 -13.98 12.80 -8.43
C LEU A 131 -12.92 11.73 -8.75
N TYR A 132 -11.71 12.14 -9.12
CA TYR A 132 -10.60 11.23 -9.39
C TYR A 132 -10.12 10.52 -8.12
N ASP A 133 -10.01 11.25 -7.01
CA ASP A 133 -9.64 10.68 -5.70
C ASP A 133 -10.70 9.69 -5.21
N LYS A 134 -11.99 10.01 -5.38
CA LYS A 134 -13.09 9.07 -5.05
C LYS A 134 -13.00 7.77 -5.85
N ARG A 135 -12.73 7.85 -7.16
CA ARG A 135 -12.54 6.65 -8.00
C ARG A 135 -11.32 5.85 -7.57
N LEU A 136 -10.21 6.52 -7.28
CA LEU A 136 -8.99 5.88 -6.81
C LEU A 136 -9.24 5.15 -5.48
N ALA A 137 -9.87 5.82 -4.51
CA ALA A 137 -10.20 5.24 -3.22
C ALA A 137 -11.15 4.02 -3.37
N SER A 138 -12.15 4.09 -4.24
CA SER A 138 -13.04 2.93 -4.53
C SER A 138 -12.27 1.74 -5.11
N ASN A 139 -11.36 1.97 -6.05
CA ASN A 139 -10.53 0.91 -6.64
C ASN A 139 -9.63 0.27 -5.57
N VAL A 140 -9.08 1.07 -4.66
CA VAL A 140 -8.25 0.59 -3.55
C VAL A 140 -9.08 -0.24 -2.57
N VAL A 141 -10.29 0.20 -2.22
CA VAL A 141 -11.23 -0.57 -1.39
C VAL A 141 -11.56 -1.91 -2.05
N GLN A 142 -11.83 -1.92 -3.35
CA GLN A 142 -12.12 -3.15 -4.08
C GLN A 142 -10.91 -4.09 -4.09
N ALA A 143 -9.72 -3.58 -4.39
CA ALA A 143 -8.49 -4.37 -4.41
C ALA A 143 -8.16 -4.98 -3.03
N THR A 144 -8.37 -4.21 -1.94
CA THR A 144 -8.16 -4.74 -0.59
C THR A 144 -9.23 -5.73 -0.16
N ALA A 145 -10.49 -5.48 -0.51
CA ALA A 145 -11.56 -6.44 -0.27
C ALA A 145 -11.30 -7.77 -0.98
N SER A 146 -10.86 -7.74 -2.25
CA SER A 146 -10.46 -8.94 -2.98
C SER A 146 -9.28 -9.65 -2.31
N ALA A 147 -8.24 -8.92 -1.90
CA ALA A 147 -7.10 -9.51 -1.19
C ALA A 147 -7.50 -10.17 0.15
N LEU A 148 -8.43 -9.54 0.89
CA LEU A 148 -8.97 -10.09 2.14
C LEU A 148 -9.83 -11.33 1.88
N GLN A 149 -10.67 -11.31 0.84
CA GLN A 149 -11.48 -12.46 0.44
C GLN A 149 -10.60 -13.65 0.07
N ASP A 150 -9.58 -13.45 -0.76
CA ASP A 150 -8.62 -14.49 -1.14
C ASP A 150 -7.94 -15.10 0.09
N LEU A 151 -7.57 -14.26 1.06
CA LEU A 151 -6.93 -14.70 2.29
C LEU A 151 -7.89 -15.56 3.14
N THR A 152 -9.15 -15.13 3.27
CA THR A 152 -10.20 -15.88 3.97
C THR A 152 -10.49 -17.23 3.30
N ILE A 153 -10.54 -17.29 1.96
CA ILE A 153 -10.73 -18.54 1.21
C ILE A 153 -9.56 -19.49 1.46
N ARG A 154 -8.32 -18.98 1.39
CA ARG A 154 -7.11 -19.78 1.67
C ARG A 154 -7.10 -20.31 3.10
N PHE A 155 -7.52 -19.51 4.07
CA PHE A 155 -7.62 -19.92 5.46
C PHE A 155 -8.62 -21.06 5.64
N ARG A 156 -9.84 -20.91 5.09
CA ARG A 156 -10.85 -21.97 5.13
C ARG A 156 -10.38 -23.26 4.47
N LYS A 157 -9.69 -23.16 3.32
CA LYS A 157 -9.13 -24.33 2.63
C LYS A 157 -8.07 -25.01 3.48
N CYS A 158 -7.16 -24.26 4.08
CA CYS A 158 -6.11 -24.80 4.95
C CYS A 158 -6.69 -25.53 6.17
N GLN A 159 -7.73 -24.97 6.79
CA GLN A 159 -8.44 -25.61 7.90
C GLN A 159 -9.19 -26.87 7.45
N SER A 160 -9.88 -26.80 6.31
CA SER A 160 -10.58 -27.95 5.75
C SER A 160 -9.63 -29.11 5.42
N THR A 161 -8.44 -28.84 4.89
CA THR A 161 -7.43 -29.87 4.58
C THR A 161 -6.78 -30.45 5.84
N TYR A 162 -6.78 -29.71 6.96
CA TYR A 162 -6.26 -30.22 8.23
C TYR A 162 -7.28 -31.11 8.96
N LEU A 163 -8.58 -30.78 8.83
CA LEU A 163 -9.66 -31.50 9.50
C LEU A 163 -10.17 -32.74 8.71
N HIS A 164 -9.84 -32.85 7.42
CA HIS A 164 -10.22 -33.96 6.54
C HIS A 164 -9.00 -34.78 6.13
#